data_AF-A0A5N5JGF6-F1
#
_entry.id   AF-A0A5N5JGF6-F1
#
_cell.length_a   1.000
_cell.length_b   1.000
_cell.length_c   1.000
_cell.angle_alpha   90.00
_cell.angle_beta   90.00
_cell.angle_gamma   90.00
#
_symmetry.space_group_name_H-M   'P 1'
#
loop_
_entity.id
_entity.type
_entity.pdbx_description
1 polymer ?
#
loop_
_entity_poly.entity_id
_entity_poly.type
_entity_poly.pdbx_seq_one_letter_code
_entity_poly.pdbx_strand_id
1 'polypeptide(L)'
;MSTNQESQPQPSARAPVPTEISDKTENPDKISGKVQNQTPGRTMIPLGKPKSGRVWKDRNKQRFSALLRDKPLHSSWQKKMEAKREKEMVKQYHQQLKDNKAREKEEKRKRREDNLKRREENEKKAEIVQVIRNTAKLKRMKKKQLRKIEKRDTLSALQKTPPTVKKANKGE
;
A
#
# COMPACT_ATOMS: atom_id res chain seq x y z
N MET A 1 4.09 -56.52 -12.77
CA MET A 1 5.35 -55.93 -12.28
C MET A 1 5.74 -54.80 -13.22
N SER A 2 5.55 -53.55 -12.80
CA SER A 2 6.17 -52.38 -13.45
C SER A 2 6.13 -51.23 -12.46
N THR A 3 7.22 -51.13 -11.72
CA THR A 3 7.53 -50.11 -10.74
C THR A 3 7.92 -48.85 -11.49
N ASN A 4 7.05 -47.83 -11.51
CA ASN A 4 7.45 -46.50 -11.96
C ASN A 4 8.35 -45.89 -10.87
N GLN A 5 9.63 -45.75 -11.20
CA GLN A 5 10.59 -45.01 -10.39
C GLN A 5 10.32 -43.51 -10.55
N GLU A 6 9.86 -42.89 -9.47
CA GLU A 6 9.76 -41.45 -9.28
C GLU A 6 11.19 -40.86 -9.28
N SER A 7 11.56 -40.15 -10.35
CA SER A 7 12.81 -39.42 -10.44
C SER A 7 12.71 -38.13 -9.61
N GLN A 8 13.39 -38.10 -8.48
CA GLN A 8 13.56 -36.89 -7.65
C GLN A 8 14.43 -35.87 -8.39
N PRO A 9 14.06 -34.57 -8.48
CA PRO A 9 14.98 -33.56 -8.95
C PRO A 9 16.04 -33.27 -7.87
N GLN A 10 17.30 -33.45 -8.24
CA GLN A 10 18.47 -33.10 -7.42
C GLN A 10 18.48 -31.58 -7.12
N PRO A 11 18.82 -31.15 -5.90
CA PRO A 11 19.07 -29.75 -5.64
C PRO A 11 20.35 -29.32 -6.38
N SER A 12 20.18 -28.47 -7.40
CA SER A 12 21.27 -27.78 -8.09
C SER A 12 22.16 -27.08 -7.06
N ALA A 13 23.37 -27.63 -6.87
CA ALA A 13 24.43 -27.05 -6.07
C ALA A 13 24.66 -25.59 -6.50
N ARG A 14 24.52 -24.68 -5.53
CA ARG A 14 24.78 -23.25 -5.69
C ARG A 14 26.26 -23.08 -5.99
N ALA A 15 26.60 -22.71 -7.23
CA ALA A 15 27.98 -22.40 -7.60
C ALA A 15 28.52 -21.27 -6.68
N PRO A 16 29.72 -21.39 -6.11
CA PRO A 16 30.34 -20.29 -5.39
C PRO A 16 30.72 -19.19 -6.38
N VAL A 17 30.21 -17.99 -6.13
CA VAL A 17 30.59 -16.76 -6.86
C VAL A 17 32.08 -16.49 -6.56
N PRO A 18 32.96 -16.35 -7.57
CA PRO A 18 34.33 -15.93 -7.33
C PRO A 18 34.30 -14.46 -6.86
N THR A 19 34.60 -14.24 -5.59
CA THR A 19 34.78 -12.91 -5.01
C THR A 19 36.27 -12.75 -4.73
N GLU A 20 37.04 -12.43 -5.76
CA GLU A 20 38.46 -12.09 -5.63
C GLU A 20 38.76 -10.97 -6.62
N ILE A 21 38.50 -9.72 -6.21
CA ILE A 21 39.29 -8.58 -6.65
C ILE A 21 39.95 -8.05 -5.38
N SER A 22 41.14 -8.56 -5.15
CA SER A 22 42.10 -8.08 -4.17
C SER A 22 42.71 -6.78 -4.68
N ASP A 23 42.28 -5.64 -4.13
CA ASP A 23 43.11 -4.43 -4.16
C ASP A 23 43.64 -4.16 -2.75
N LYS A 24 44.79 -4.78 -2.48
CA LYS A 24 45.74 -4.24 -1.51
C LYS A 24 46.39 -3.02 -2.17
N THR A 25 45.84 -1.84 -1.94
CA THR A 25 46.65 -0.62 -2.05
C THR A 25 47.27 -0.36 -0.68
N GLU A 26 48.52 -0.80 -0.56
CA GLU A 26 49.45 -0.33 0.45
C GLU A 26 49.47 1.22 0.42
N ASN A 27 49.53 1.83 1.61
CA ASN A 27 49.83 3.25 1.76
C ASN A 27 51.35 3.40 1.88
N PRO A 28 52.05 3.93 0.86
CA PRO A 28 53.36 4.49 1.08
C PRO A 28 53.40 5.96 0.65
N ASP A 29 52.81 6.87 1.41
CA ASP A 29 53.01 8.31 1.17
C ASP A 29 53.20 9.11 2.47
N LYS A 30 54.35 8.87 3.11
CA LYS A 30 55.20 10.00 3.48
C LYS A 30 56.31 10.05 2.44
N ILE A 31 56.24 11.00 1.51
CA ILE A 31 57.34 11.89 1.11
C ILE A 31 56.83 12.88 0.05
N SER A 32 57.29 14.12 0.24
CA SER A 32 57.45 15.16 -0.78
C SER A 32 56.22 15.98 -1.19
N GLY A 33 56.28 17.23 -0.74
CA GLY A 33 56.13 18.34 -1.69
C GLY A 33 54.74 18.55 -2.23
N LYS A 34 53.96 19.39 -1.55
CA LYS A 34 52.86 20.11 -2.17
C LYS A 34 53.42 20.97 -3.31
N VAL A 35 53.50 20.40 -4.52
CA VAL A 35 53.74 21.16 -5.74
C VAL A 35 52.47 21.94 -6.00
N GLN A 36 52.43 23.13 -5.41
CA GLN A 36 51.50 24.16 -5.83
C GLN A 36 51.82 24.43 -7.30
N ASN A 37 50.91 24.05 -8.19
CA ASN A 37 50.87 24.57 -9.56
C ASN A 37 50.62 26.07 -9.47
N GLN A 38 51.69 26.81 -9.23
CA GLN A 38 51.72 28.25 -9.30
C GLN A 38 51.61 28.58 -10.78
N THR A 39 50.47 29.13 -11.21
CA THR A 39 50.41 29.88 -12.46
C THR A 39 51.52 30.94 -12.40
N PRO A 40 52.57 30.87 -13.25
CA PRO A 40 53.67 31.81 -13.18
C PRO A 40 53.14 33.15 -13.68
N GLY A 41 53.08 34.15 -12.80
CA GLY A 41 52.79 35.54 -13.20
C GLY A 41 51.70 36.26 -12.42
N ARG A 42 51.02 35.63 -11.45
CA ARG A 42 50.18 36.41 -10.52
C ARG A 42 50.95 36.70 -9.25
N THR A 43 51.58 37.86 -9.20
CA THR A 43 52.11 38.44 -7.97
C THR A 43 50.99 38.43 -6.93
N MET A 44 51.09 37.58 -5.89
CA MET A 44 50.26 37.72 -4.71
C MET A 44 50.72 38.98 -4.00
N ILE A 45 50.14 40.12 -4.38
CA ILE A 45 50.29 41.36 -3.63
C ILE A 45 49.80 41.05 -2.21
N PRO A 46 50.63 41.17 -1.16
CA PRO A 46 50.19 40.99 0.21
C PRO A 46 49.19 42.12 0.52
N LEU A 47 47.92 41.77 0.72
CA LEU A 47 46.91 42.77 1.04
C LEU A 47 46.89 43.01 2.55
N GLY A 48 47.04 44.27 2.94
CA GLY A 48 46.98 44.70 4.34
C GLY A 48 45.63 44.42 4.98
N LYS A 49 45.64 44.27 6.32
CA LYS A 49 44.42 44.18 7.13
C LYS A 49 43.76 45.57 7.17
N PRO A 50 42.44 45.68 6.97
CA PRO A 50 41.77 46.98 7.12
C PRO A 50 41.91 47.47 8.56
N LYS A 51 41.95 48.80 8.74
CA LYS A 51 42.15 49.45 10.05
C LYS A 51 41.11 49.02 11.11
N SER A 52 39.90 48.66 10.68
CA SER A 52 38.81 48.17 11.54
C SER A 52 38.87 46.68 11.87
N GLY A 53 39.80 45.91 11.28
CA GLY A 53 39.93 44.46 11.46
C GLY A 53 38.79 43.63 10.86
N ARG A 54 37.66 44.24 10.48
CA ARG A 54 36.49 43.56 9.94
C ARG A 54 36.46 43.68 8.41
N VAL A 55 36.67 42.57 7.73
CA VAL A 55 36.55 42.46 6.27
C VAL A 55 35.09 42.14 5.94
N TRP A 56 34.43 43.01 5.18
CA TRP A 56 33.00 42.87 4.84
C TRP A 56 32.71 41.95 3.64
N LYS A 57 33.75 41.49 2.93
CA LYS A 57 33.66 40.60 1.76
C LYS A 57 34.75 39.54 1.79
N ASP A 58 34.37 38.28 1.66
CA ASP A 58 35.32 37.17 1.56
C ASP A 58 36.02 37.19 0.20
N ARG A 59 37.28 37.59 0.21
CA ARG A 59 38.10 37.73 -1.01
C ARG A 59 38.57 36.39 -1.59
N ASN A 60 38.38 35.29 -0.84
CA ASN A 60 38.72 33.92 -1.24
C ASN A 60 37.51 33.15 -1.84
N LYS A 61 36.36 33.79 -2.04
CA LYS A 61 35.23 33.13 -2.68
C LYS A 61 35.52 32.98 -4.17
N GLN A 62 35.49 31.74 -4.66
CA GLN A 62 35.66 31.45 -6.08
C GLN A 62 34.65 32.24 -6.90
N ARG A 63 35.08 32.82 -8.02
CA ARG A 63 34.18 33.56 -8.91
C ARG A 63 33.13 32.59 -9.45
N PHE A 64 31.91 33.06 -9.71
CA PHE A 64 30.88 32.23 -10.36
C PHE A 64 31.32 31.69 -11.73
N SER A 65 32.30 32.33 -12.37
CA SER A 65 32.96 31.86 -13.59
C SER A 65 33.86 30.62 -13.39
N ALA A 66 34.24 30.30 -12.15
CA ALA A 66 34.97 29.07 -11.83
C ALA A 66 34.03 27.86 -11.66
N LEU A 67 32.70 28.08 -11.63
CA LEU A 67 31.73 27.00 -11.73
C LEU A 67 31.74 26.50 -13.17
N LEU A 68 32.34 25.32 -13.39
CA LEU A 68 32.37 24.67 -14.69
C LEU A 68 30.92 24.44 -15.15
N ARG A 69 30.46 25.23 -16.11
CA ARG A 69 29.14 25.06 -16.70
C ARG A 69 29.27 23.98 -17.75
N ASP A 70 28.97 22.75 -17.39
CA ASP A 70 28.87 21.67 -18.36
C ASP A 70 27.88 22.06 -19.46
N LYS A 71 28.24 21.78 -20.70
CA LYS A 71 27.34 22.01 -21.83
C LYS A 71 26.13 21.10 -21.61
N PRO A 72 24.91 21.64 -21.52
CA PRO A 72 23.73 20.80 -21.30
C PRO A 72 23.69 19.75 -22.39
N LEU A 73 23.64 18.47 -22.00
CA LEU A 73 23.56 17.37 -22.95
C LEU A 73 22.25 17.48 -23.72
N HIS A 74 22.31 18.01 -24.93
CA HIS A 74 21.14 18.13 -25.79
C HIS A 74 20.81 16.75 -26.35
N SER A 75 19.80 16.10 -25.78
CA SER A 75 19.23 14.89 -26.36
C SER A 75 18.50 15.22 -27.67
N SER A 76 18.66 14.35 -28.66
CA SER A 76 17.92 14.43 -29.92
C SER A 76 16.41 14.27 -29.67
N TRP A 77 15.59 14.79 -30.58
CA TRP A 77 14.13 14.70 -30.49
C TRP A 77 13.63 13.25 -30.40
N GLN A 78 14.24 12.35 -31.17
CA GLN A 78 13.92 10.92 -31.13
C GLN A 78 14.10 10.33 -29.72
N LYS A 79 15.21 10.64 -29.05
CA LYS A 79 15.49 10.18 -27.69
C LYS A 79 14.49 10.75 -26.67
N LYS A 80 14.02 11.98 -26.88
CA LYS A 80 12.94 12.57 -26.05
C LYS A 80 11.61 11.85 -26.24
N MET A 81 11.28 11.48 -27.48
CA MET A 81 10.05 10.74 -27.79
C MET A 81 10.07 9.31 -27.24
N GLU A 82 11.22 8.64 -27.31
CA GLU A 82 11.42 7.32 -26.70
C GLU A 82 11.23 7.38 -25.18
N ALA A 83 11.90 8.31 -24.50
CA ALA A 83 11.74 8.49 -23.05
C ALA A 83 10.29 8.84 -22.66
N LYS A 84 9.56 9.57 -23.51
CA LYS A 84 8.15 9.86 -23.29
C LYS A 84 7.30 8.60 -23.39
N ARG A 85 7.52 7.76 -24.40
CA ARG A 85 6.83 6.47 -24.56
C ARG A 85 7.10 5.53 -23.39
N GLU A 86 8.36 5.39 -22.99
CA GLU A 86 8.75 4.59 -21.82
C GLU A 86 8.04 5.06 -20.56
N LYS A 87 8.03 6.37 -20.31
CA LYS A 87 7.34 6.96 -19.17
C LYS A 87 5.83 6.69 -19.20
N GLU A 88 5.21 6.74 -20.37
CA GLU A 88 3.79 6.43 -20.55
C GLU A 88 3.51 4.94 -20.27
N MET A 89 4.36 4.03 -20.76
CA MET A 89 4.23 2.59 -20.49
C MET A 89 4.37 2.28 -18.99
N VAL A 90 5.37 2.86 -18.32
CA VAL A 90 5.56 2.69 -16.87
C VAL A 90 4.36 3.24 -16.09
N LYS A 91 3.82 4.39 -16.50
CA LYS A 91 2.64 4.99 -15.86
C LYS A 91 1.41 4.10 -16.02
N GLN A 92 1.17 3.55 -17.22
CA GLN A 92 0.06 2.65 -17.47
C GLN A 92 0.20 1.37 -16.65
N TYR A 93 1.39 0.78 -16.61
CA TYR A 93 1.65 -0.41 -15.82
C TYR A 93 1.43 -0.18 -14.32
N HIS A 94 1.93 0.94 -13.78
CA HIS A 94 1.69 1.33 -12.40
C HIS A 94 0.19 1.53 -12.09
N GLN A 95 -0.55 2.12 -13.02
CA GLN A 95 -1.99 2.29 -12.88
C GLN A 95 -2.70 0.93 -12.84
N GLN A 96 -2.35 0.00 -13.73
CA GLN A 96 -2.91 -1.36 -13.74
C GLN A 96 -2.67 -2.08 -12.41
N LEU A 97 -1.47 -1.98 -11.83
CA LEU A 97 -1.17 -2.56 -10.51
C LEU A 97 -2.04 -1.98 -9.40
N LYS A 98 -2.25 -0.66 -9.40
CA LYS A 98 -3.13 0.01 -8.43
C LYS A 98 -4.58 -0.44 -8.59
N ASP A 99 -5.07 -0.49 -9.82
CA ASP A 99 -6.46 -0.83 -10.11
C ASP A 99 -6.75 -2.29 -9.74
N ASN A 100 -5.82 -3.21 -10.02
CA ASN A 100 -5.94 -4.61 -9.60
C ASN A 100 -6.00 -4.76 -8.08
N LYS A 101 -5.14 -4.04 -7.35
CA LYS A 101 -5.15 -4.03 -5.88
C LYS A 101 -6.44 -3.42 -5.31
N ALA A 102 -6.95 -2.37 -5.94
CA ALA A 102 -8.20 -1.74 -5.55
C ALA A 102 -9.39 -2.68 -5.75
N ARG A 103 -9.45 -3.35 -6.91
CA ARG A 103 -10.50 -4.32 -7.26
C ARG A 103 -10.53 -5.48 -6.27
N GLU A 104 -9.38 -6.07 -5.97
CA GLU A 104 -9.30 -7.17 -4.99
C GLU A 104 -9.80 -6.74 -3.59
N LYS A 105 -9.46 -5.51 -3.18
CA LYS A 105 -9.91 -4.96 -1.89
C LYS A 105 -11.43 -4.72 -1.88
N GLU A 106 -11.98 -4.20 -2.97
CA GLU A 106 -13.41 -3.96 -3.11
C GLU A 106 -14.21 -5.25 -3.14
N GLU A 107 -13.76 -6.28 -3.85
CA GLU A 107 -14.38 -7.61 -3.86
C GLU A 107 -14.38 -8.24 -2.46
N LYS A 108 -13.26 -8.14 -1.72
CA LYS A 108 -13.20 -8.58 -0.31
C LYS A 108 -14.12 -7.77 0.60
N ARG A 109 -14.34 -6.48 0.31
CA ARG A 109 -15.26 -5.63 1.07
C ARG A 109 -16.70 -6.06 0.81
N LYS A 110 -17.10 -6.17 -0.45
CA LYS A 110 -18.42 -6.61 -0.88
C LYS A 110 -18.76 -8.00 -0.33
N ARG A 111 -17.82 -8.95 -0.39
CA ARG A 111 -18.00 -10.29 0.19
C ARG A 111 -18.25 -10.25 1.70
N ARG A 112 -17.57 -9.36 2.44
CA ARG A 112 -17.81 -9.19 3.87
C ARG A 112 -19.16 -8.56 4.16
N GLU A 113 -19.53 -7.53 3.42
CA GLU A 113 -20.85 -6.88 3.52
C GLU A 113 -21.97 -7.87 3.25
N ASP A 114 -21.88 -8.67 2.17
CA ASP A 114 -22.88 -9.69 1.83
C ASP A 114 -22.97 -10.79 2.89
N ASN A 115 -21.83 -11.23 3.44
CA ASN A 115 -21.81 -12.22 4.52
C ASN A 115 -22.40 -11.66 5.82
N LEU A 116 -22.13 -10.40 6.15
CA LEU A 116 -22.68 -9.74 7.32
C LEU A 116 -24.20 -9.58 7.18
N LYS A 117 -24.66 -9.12 6.03
CA LYS A 117 -26.08 -9.04 5.71
C LYS A 117 -26.77 -10.41 5.80
N ARG A 118 -26.15 -11.46 5.28
CA ARG A 118 -26.67 -12.83 5.40
C ARG A 118 -26.73 -13.28 6.87
N ARG A 119 -25.73 -12.93 7.70
CA ARG A 119 -25.76 -13.22 9.14
C ARG A 119 -26.89 -12.48 9.84
N GLU A 120 -27.05 -11.19 9.60
CA GLU A 120 -28.15 -10.39 10.18
C GLU A 120 -29.53 -10.92 9.78
N GLU A 121 -29.71 -11.30 8.52
CA GLU A 121 -30.95 -11.93 8.06
C GLU A 121 -31.17 -13.31 8.68
N ASN A 122 -30.11 -14.11 8.82
CA ASN A 122 -30.18 -15.40 9.47
C ASN A 122 -30.45 -15.29 10.97
N GLU A 123 -29.86 -14.30 11.67
CA GLU A 123 -30.15 -14.00 13.07
C GLU A 123 -31.61 -13.61 13.25
N LYS A 124 -32.15 -12.73 12.39
CA LYS A 124 -33.58 -12.38 12.38
C LYS A 124 -34.48 -13.58 12.11
N LYS A 125 -34.08 -14.51 11.24
CA LYS A 125 -34.84 -15.73 10.92
C LYS A 125 -34.72 -16.83 11.98
N ALA A 126 -33.55 -16.95 12.59
CA ALA A 126 -33.24 -17.95 13.62
C ALA A 126 -33.78 -17.53 15.00
N GLU A 127 -34.13 -16.27 15.18
CA GLU A 127 -34.87 -15.83 16.36
C GLU A 127 -36.23 -16.54 16.41
N ILE A 128 -36.33 -17.59 17.23
CA ILE A 128 -37.55 -18.38 17.43
C ILE A 128 -38.52 -17.53 18.26
N VAL A 129 -39.41 -16.81 17.58
CA VAL A 129 -40.43 -15.96 18.23
C VAL A 129 -41.70 -16.76 18.50
N GLN A 130 -42.21 -16.67 19.73
CA GLN A 130 -43.55 -17.14 20.06
C GLN A 130 -44.58 -16.05 19.78
N VAL A 131 -45.47 -16.28 18.80
CA VAL A 131 -46.54 -15.32 18.47
C VAL A 131 -47.59 -15.30 19.59
N ILE A 132 -47.70 -14.18 20.28
CA ILE A 132 -48.70 -13.97 21.33
C ILE A 132 -49.99 -13.40 20.70
N ARG A 133 -50.98 -14.27 20.47
CA ARG A 133 -52.28 -13.86 19.90
C ARG A 133 -53.21 -13.20 20.91
N ASN A 134 -53.12 -13.58 22.19
CA ASN A 134 -53.97 -13.05 23.26
C ASN A 134 -53.21 -12.06 24.15
N THR A 135 -53.56 -10.78 24.07
CA THR A 135 -52.91 -9.69 24.79
C THR A 135 -53.27 -9.64 26.28
N ALA A 136 -54.40 -10.22 26.70
CA ALA A 136 -54.78 -10.30 28.11
C ALA A 136 -53.80 -11.16 28.91
N LYS A 137 -53.11 -12.11 28.26
CA LYS A 137 -52.07 -12.94 28.88
C LYS A 137 -50.88 -12.09 29.36
N LEU A 138 -50.40 -11.15 28.54
CA LEU A 138 -49.32 -10.22 28.92
C LEU A 138 -49.73 -9.33 30.09
N LYS A 139 -50.99 -8.87 30.10
CA LYS A 139 -51.52 -8.02 31.17
C LYS A 139 -51.66 -8.77 32.51
N ARG A 140 -51.88 -10.08 32.48
CA ARG A 140 -51.98 -10.94 33.68
C ARG A 140 -50.63 -11.43 34.21
N MET A 141 -49.55 -11.31 33.44
CA MET A 141 -48.23 -11.79 33.84
C MET A 141 -47.55 -10.88 34.87
N LYS A 142 -46.67 -11.48 35.68
CA LYS A 142 -45.92 -10.75 36.71
C LYS A 142 -44.89 -9.82 36.07
N LYS A 143 -44.68 -8.63 36.64
CA LYS A 143 -43.71 -7.61 36.16
C LYS A 143 -42.29 -8.15 35.94
N LYS A 144 -41.82 -9.10 36.76
CA LYS A 144 -40.49 -9.74 36.59
C LYS A 144 -40.41 -10.62 35.33
N GLN A 145 -41.51 -11.27 34.94
CA GLN A 145 -41.54 -12.09 33.73
C GLN A 145 -41.59 -11.22 32.47
N LEU A 146 -42.31 -10.09 32.52
CA LEU A 146 -42.35 -9.12 31.43
C LEU A 146 -40.97 -8.51 31.09
N ARG A 147 -40.06 -8.42 32.07
CA ARG A 147 -38.68 -7.94 31.85
C ARG A 147 -37.84 -8.90 30.99
N LYS A 148 -38.20 -10.18 30.92
CA LYS A 148 -37.49 -11.19 30.11
C LYS A 148 -38.01 -11.26 28.67
N ILE A 149 -39.11 -10.58 28.37
CA ILE A 149 -39.73 -10.62 27.04
C ILE A 149 -39.15 -9.49 26.20
N GLU A 150 -38.40 -9.85 25.16
CA GLU A 150 -38.06 -8.94 24.08
C GLU A 150 -39.18 -8.94 23.04
N LYS A 151 -39.58 -7.75 22.59
CA LYS A 151 -40.65 -7.61 21.61
C LYS A 151 -40.02 -7.57 20.22
N ARG A 152 -40.34 -8.56 19.40
CA ARG A 152 -39.94 -8.62 17.99
C ARG A 152 -41.16 -8.45 17.11
N ASP A 153 -41.02 -7.65 16.06
CA ASP A 153 -42.10 -7.42 15.12
C ASP A 153 -42.18 -8.59 14.12
N THR A 154 -43.30 -9.31 14.17
CA THR A 154 -43.60 -10.45 13.27
C THR A 154 -44.81 -10.17 12.39
N LEU A 155 -45.36 -8.94 12.42
CA LEU A 155 -46.56 -8.57 11.67
C LEU A 155 -46.39 -8.77 10.15
N SER A 156 -45.19 -8.54 9.64
CA SER A 156 -44.84 -8.72 8.23
C SER A 156 -44.85 -10.19 7.75
N ALA A 157 -44.70 -11.16 8.67
CA ALA A 157 -44.87 -12.58 8.37
C ALA A 157 -46.35 -13.01 8.45
N LEU A 158 -47.13 -12.41 9.35
CA LEU A 158 -48.54 -12.73 9.58
C LEU A 158 -49.46 -12.23 8.45
N GLN A 159 -49.13 -11.09 7.82
CA GLN A 159 -49.90 -10.55 6.69
C GLN A 159 -49.81 -11.40 5.41
N LYS A 160 -48.78 -12.26 5.28
CA LYS A 160 -48.52 -13.07 4.08
C LYS A 160 -49.26 -14.40 4.07
N THR A 161 -49.83 -14.84 5.19
CA THR A 161 -50.63 -16.06 5.25
C THR A 161 -52.10 -15.71 5.05
N PRO A 162 -52.75 -16.10 3.93
CA PRO A 162 -54.19 -15.92 3.79
C PRO A 162 -54.91 -16.76 4.85
N PRO A 163 -56.01 -16.28 5.44
CA PRO A 163 -56.78 -17.04 6.41
C PRO A 163 -57.32 -18.30 5.74
N THR A 164 -56.89 -19.48 6.22
CA THR A 164 -57.46 -20.76 5.80
C THR A 164 -58.87 -20.87 6.39
N VAL A 165 -59.86 -20.44 5.61
CA VAL A 165 -61.27 -20.64 5.93
C VAL A 165 -61.55 -22.14 5.83
N LYS A 166 -61.51 -22.84 6.96
CA LYS A 166 -62.02 -24.21 7.06
C LYS A 166 -63.53 -24.15 6.85
N LYS A 167 -63.99 -24.41 5.62
CA LYS A 167 -65.41 -24.67 5.34
C LYS A 167 -65.82 -25.85 6.23
N ALA A 168 -66.71 -25.59 7.18
CA ALA A 168 -67.34 -26.65 7.94
C ALA A 168 -68.14 -27.50 6.96
N ASN A 169 -67.77 -28.78 6.80
CA ASN A 169 -68.66 -29.76 6.19
C ASN A 169 -69.88 -29.85 7.11
N LYS A 170 -71.00 -29.32 6.62
CA LYS A 170 -72.32 -29.48 7.21
C LYS A 170 -72.79 -30.88 6.85
N GLY A 171 -73.29 -31.60 7.85
CA GLY A 171 -73.43 -33.06 7.83
C GLY A 171 -74.37 -33.65 6.79
N GLU A 172 -74.22 -34.97 6.63
CA GLU A 172 -75.36 -35.89 6.57
C GLU A 172 -75.77 -36.27 8.00
#